data_AF-A0A5D0T7A1-F1
#
_entry.id   AF-A0A5D0T7A1-F1
#
_cell.length_a   1.000
_cell.length_b   1.000
_cell.length_c   1.000
_cell.angle_alpha   90.00
_cell.angle_beta   90.00
_cell.angle_gamma   90.00
#
_symmetry.space_group_name_H-M   'P 1'
#
loop_
_entity.id
_entity.type
_entity.pdbx_description
1 polymer ?
#
loop_
_entity_poly.entity_id
_entity_poly.type
_entity_poly.pdbx_seq_one_letter_code
_entity_poly.pdbx_strand_id
1 'polypeptide(L)'
;MQPGPPDLEYGEPFNKAFDQIRSGVDSAVSSFNQVVDQVKEWKWLLGPAALWWIKHNLDNVHAALNSVLDRVDRALEHQLPVLSLINVSFRWVHEVKTPVSDLSFVTTEPADENLTKWTGDAASAYNAKALKQKAAVDETVLKSEFISQWLFKIAKTNVDYAVELAKIVTGLAGRLAQAATEAGTVIDLPWAISTLAQSVGDLVTAGLDNLLNSGQRFVEALGNVRDIATQVGDYSKLPRGQWPHAVRG
;
A
#
# COMPACT_ATOMS: atom_id res chain seq x y z
N MET A 1 -20.69 13.11 -3.05
CA MET A 1 -19.50 13.57 -2.31
C MET A 1 -18.40 13.74 -3.34
N GLN A 2 -17.85 14.95 -3.48
CA GLN A 2 -16.68 15.15 -4.35
C GLN A 2 -15.46 14.47 -3.71
N PRO A 3 -14.65 13.70 -4.48
CA PRO A 3 -13.42 13.13 -3.94
C PRO A 3 -12.48 14.25 -3.49
N GLY A 4 -11.84 14.08 -2.33
CA GLY A 4 -10.88 15.06 -1.81
C GLY A 4 -9.55 15.03 -2.58
N PRO A 5 -8.67 16.03 -2.38
CA PRO A 5 -7.31 16.04 -2.95
C PRO A 5 -6.52 14.72 -2.80
N PRO A 6 -6.56 14.01 -1.65
CA PRO A 6 -5.83 12.75 -1.51
C PRO A 6 -6.46 11.55 -2.24
N ASP A 7 -7.76 11.60 -2.55
CA ASP A 7 -8.41 10.58 -3.39
C ASP A 7 -7.89 10.67 -4.84
N LEU A 8 -7.50 11.88 -5.29
CA LEU A 8 -6.94 12.10 -6.62
C LEU A 8 -5.45 11.73 -6.68
N GLU A 9 -4.64 12.15 -5.71
CA GLU A 9 -3.18 11.93 -5.73
C GLU A 9 -2.79 10.44 -5.60
N TYR A 10 -3.55 9.65 -4.84
CA TYR A 10 -3.22 8.24 -4.59
C TYR A 10 -4.24 7.26 -5.15
N GLY A 11 -5.51 7.65 -5.31
CA GLY A 11 -6.53 6.80 -5.91
C GLY A 11 -6.32 6.60 -7.41
N GLU A 12 -5.93 7.64 -8.15
CA GLU A 12 -5.69 7.53 -9.58
C GLU A 12 -4.51 6.61 -9.93
N PRO A 13 -3.30 6.77 -9.33
CA PRO A 13 -2.18 5.86 -9.61
C PRO A 13 -2.49 4.42 -9.23
N PHE A 14 -3.21 4.20 -8.13
CA PHE A 14 -3.60 2.88 -7.66
C PHE A 14 -4.59 2.20 -8.61
N ASN A 15 -5.66 2.89 -9.00
CA ASN A 15 -6.63 2.37 -9.96
C ASN A 15 -5.96 2.09 -11.32
N LYS A 16 -5.11 3.00 -11.78
CA LYS A 16 -4.34 2.82 -13.01
C LYS A 16 -3.42 1.59 -12.93
N ALA A 17 -2.77 1.35 -11.81
CA ALA A 17 -1.95 0.15 -11.61
C ALA A 17 -2.80 -1.13 -11.72
N PHE A 18 -4.01 -1.16 -11.15
CA PHE A 18 -4.91 -2.30 -11.30
C PHE A 18 -5.44 -2.50 -12.72
N ASP A 19 -5.75 -1.42 -13.43
CA ASP A 19 -6.13 -1.51 -14.84
C ASP A 19 -4.97 -2.02 -15.71
N GLN A 20 -3.74 -1.60 -15.40
CA GLN A 20 -2.53 -2.11 -16.04
C GLN A 20 -2.28 -3.59 -15.72
N ILE A 21 -2.57 -4.02 -14.49
CA ILE A 21 -2.51 -5.44 -14.10
C ILE A 21 -3.50 -6.25 -14.91
N ARG A 22 -4.78 -5.84 -14.96
CA ARG A 22 -5.82 -6.57 -15.71
C ARG A 22 -5.50 -6.67 -17.19
N SER A 23 -5.21 -5.52 -17.82
CA SER A 23 -4.86 -5.50 -19.25
C SER A 23 -3.57 -6.26 -19.56
N GLY A 24 -2.56 -6.19 -18.68
CA GLY A 24 -1.33 -6.96 -18.82
C GLY A 24 -1.58 -8.46 -18.71
N VAL A 25 -2.43 -8.89 -17.78
CA VAL A 25 -2.88 -10.28 -17.65
C VAL A 25 -3.57 -10.76 -18.93
N ASP A 26 -4.55 -10.02 -19.43
CA ASP A 26 -5.30 -10.42 -20.63
C ASP A 26 -4.38 -10.53 -21.85
N SER A 27 -3.46 -9.58 -21.99
CA SER A 27 -2.45 -9.57 -23.05
C SER A 27 -1.47 -10.74 -22.93
N ALA A 28 -1.05 -11.08 -21.71
CA ALA A 28 -0.19 -12.22 -21.43
C ALA A 28 -0.88 -13.54 -21.81
N VAL A 29 -2.14 -13.75 -21.37
CA VAL A 29 -2.92 -14.94 -21.71
C VAL A 29 -3.15 -15.06 -23.21
N SER A 30 -3.54 -13.96 -23.88
CA SER A 30 -3.75 -13.94 -25.33
C SER A 30 -2.48 -14.31 -26.09
N SER A 31 -1.35 -13.69 -25.73
CA SER A 31 -0.07 -13.92 -26.39
C SER A 31 0.46 -15.33 -26.14
N PHE A 32 0.27 -15.87 -24.93
CA PHE A 32 0.60 -17.26 -24.62
C PHE A 32 -0.19 -18.24 -25.51
N ASN A 33 -1.51 -18.04 -25.62
CA ASN A 33 -2.36 -18.87 -26.47
C ASN A 33 -1.93 -18.81 -27.94
N GLN A 34 -1.54 -17.63 -28.43
CA GLN A 34 -1.02 -17.46 -29.78
C GLN A 34 0.26 -18.29 -30.02
N VAL A 35 1.21 -18.27 -29.07
CA VAL A 35 2.43 -19.11 -29.15
C VAL A 35 2.06 -20.59 -29.18
N VAL A 36 1.14 -21.01 -28.31
CA VAL A 36 0.66 -22.40 -28.26
C VAL A 36 0.02 -22.82 -29.59
N ASP A 37 -0.75 -21.95 -30.22
CA ASP A 37 -1.40 -22.24 -31.50
C ASP A 37 -0.41 -22.31 -32.66
N GLN A 38 0.59 -21.41 -32.71
CA GLN A 38 1.69 -21.50 -33.66
C GLN A 38 2.48 -22.81 -33.50
N VAL A 39 2.75 -23.25 -32.26
CA VAL A 39 3.39 -24.54 -31.99
C VAL A 39 2.56 -25.71 -32.55
N LYS A 40 1.22 -25.65 -32.42
CA LYS A 40 0.33 -26.69 -32.97
C LYS A 40 0.36 -26.69 -34.50
N GLU A 41 0.39 -25.52 -35.13
CA GLU A 41 0.47 -25.37 -36.59
C GLU A 41 1.76 -26.00 -37.14
N TRP A 42 2.88 -25.77 -36.46
CA TRP A 42 4.18 -26.29 -36.87
C TRP A 42 4.48 -27.70 -36.36
N LYS A 43 3.53 -28.33 -35.65
CA LYS A 43 3.74 -29.63 -34.99
C LYS A 43 4.22 -30.72 -35.94
N TRP A 44 3.78 -30.72 -37.19
CA TRP A 44 4.14 -31.74 -38.19
C TRP A 44 5.59 -31.60 -38.68
N LEU A 45 6.20 -30.41 -38.56
CA LEU A 45 7.60 -30.13 -38.89
C LEU A 45 8.55 -30.42 -37.73
N LEU A 46 8.03 -30.56 -36.52
CA LEU A 46 8.80 -30.72 -35.30
C LEU A 46 8.94 -32.22 -34.96
N GLY A 47 10.18 -32.68 -34.77
CA GLY A 47 10.45 -34.04 -34.31
C GLY A 47 9.94 -34.30 -32.89
N PRO A 48 9.74 -35.56 -32.47
CA PRO A 48 9.17 -35.91 -31.16
C PRO A 48 9.91 -35.30 -29.96
N ALA A 49 11.24 -35.26 -30.03
CA ALA A 49 12.08 -34.65 -28.98
C ALA A 49 11.87 -33.12 -28.89
N ALA A 50 11.80 -32.42 -30.02
CA ALA A 50 11.54 -30.98 -30.04
C ALA A 50 10.14 -30.67 -29.49
N LEU A 51 9.12 -31.42 -29.91
CA LEU A 51 7.75 -31.27 -29.39
C LEU A 51 7.65 -31.51 -27.89
N TRP A 52 8.35 -32.51 -27.37
CA TRP A 52 8.38 -32.78 -25.94
C TRP A 52 9.00 -31.62 -25.15
N TRP A 53 10.15 -31.11 -25.61
CA TRP A 53 10.84 -29.97 -24.98
C TRP A 53 9.98 -28.69 -25.02
N ILE A 54 9.37 -28.40 -26.17
CA ILE A 54 8.46 -27.27 -26.35
C ILE A 54 7.29 -27.36 -25.39
N LYS A 55 6.61 -28.51 -25.35
CA LYS A 55 5.47 -28.73 -24.48
C LYS A 55 5.85 -28.53 -23.02
N HIS A 56 6.96 -29.11 -22.57
CA HIS A 56 7.41 -28.97 -21.18
C HIS A 56 7.62 -27.50 -20.79
N ASN A 57 8.23 -26.69 -21.66
CA ASN A 57 8.43 -25.26 -21.39
C ASN A 57 7.12 -24.48 -21.40
N LEU A 58 6.21 -24.76 -22.34
CA LEU A 58 4.89 -24.11 -22.38
C LEU A 58 4.04 -24.47 -21.15
N ASP A 59 4.10 -25.72 -20.67
CA ASP A 59 3.43 -26.14 -19.44
C ASP A 59 3.98 -25.37 -18.22
N ASN A 60 5.30 -25.16 -18.15
CA ASN A 60 5.93 -24.35 -17.09
C ASN A 60 5.49 -22.88 -17.16
N VAL A 61 5.43 -22.30 -18.37
CA VAL A 61 4.95 -20.93 -18.59
C VAL A 61 3.49 -20.79 -18.18
N HIS A 62 2.64 -21.74 -18.57
CA HIS A 62 1.23 -21.76 -18.20
C HIS A 62 1.02 -21.85 -16.67
N ALA A 63 1.77 -22.73 -16.00
CA ALA A 63 1.70 -22.86 -14.54
C ALA A 63 2.09 -21.55 -13.82
N ALA A 64 3.13 -20.88 -14.31
CA ALA A 64 3.55 -19.60 -13.75
C ALA A 64 2.54 -18.48 -14.04
N LEU A 65 1.98 -18.43 -15.25
CA LEU A 65 0.94 -17.47 -15.61
C LEU A 65 -0.28 -17.62 -14.69
N ASN A 66 -0.73 -18.85 -14.43
CA ASN A 66 -1.81 -19.11 -13.47
C ASN A 66 -1.45 -18.68 -12.04
N SER A 67 -0.21 -18.89 -11.61
CA SER A 67 0.25 -18.38 -10.30
C SER A 67 0.22 -16.85 -10.21
N VAL A 68 0.48 -16.15 -11.33
CA VAL A 68 0.35 -14.70 -11.42
C VAL A 68 -1.12 -14.28 -11.35
N LEU A 69 -1.99 -14.92 -12.13
CA LEU A 69 -3.44 -14.69 -12.12
C LEU A 69 -4.01 -14.81 -10.71
N ASP A 70 -3.72 -15.91 -10.02
CA ASP A 70 -4.18 -16.16 -8.65
C ASP A 70 -3.74 -15.07 -7.66
N ARG A 71 -2.55 -14.49 -7.86
CA ARG A 71 -2.04 -13.39 -7.02
C ARG A 71 -2.69 -12.07 -7.35
N VAL A 72 -2.91 -11.81 -8.64
CA VAL A 72 -3.61 -10.62 -9.13
C VAL A 72 -5.04 -10.59 -8.61
N ASP A 73 -5.77 -11.70 -8.68
CA ASP A 73 -7.14 -11.80 -8.20
C ASP A 73 -7.22 -11.53 -6.70
N ARG A 74 -6.31 -12.12 -5.91
CA ARG A 74 -6.21 -11.82 -4.47
C ARG A 74 -5.89 -10.35 -4.18
N ALA A 75 -5.04 -9.72 -4.99
CA ALA A 75 -4.71 -8.31 -4.83
C ALA A 75 -5.92 -7.41 -5.17
N LEU A 76 -6.69 -7.76 -6.20
CA LEU A 76 -7.91 -7.07 -6.61
C LEU A 76 -9.02 -7.18 -5.56
N GLU A 77 -9.21 -8.35 -4.97
CA GLU A 77 -10.18 -8.58 -3.89
C GLU A 77 -9.91 -7.74 -2.63
N HIS A 78 -8.68 -7.25 -2.45
CA HIS A 78 -8.26 -6.48 -1.28
C HIS A 78 -7.91 -5.02 -1.61
N GLN A 79 -8.41 -4.49 -2.73
CA GLN A 79 -8.20 -3.12 -3.19
C GLN A 79 -8.89 -2.05 -2.31
N LEU A 80 -10.15 -2.30 -1.89
CA LEU A 80 -10.99 -1.33 -1.16
C LEU A 80 -10.46 -0.94 0.24
N PRO A 81 -9.93 -1.86 1.06
CA PRO A 81 -9.34 -1.52 2.35
C PRO A 81 -8.22 -0.46 2.27
N VAL A 82 -7.43 -0.44 1.20
CA VAL A 82 -6.25 0.43 1.07
C VAL A 82 -6.64 1.91 0.93
N LEU A 83 -7.57 2.22 0.02
CA LEU A 83 -8.03 3.60 -0.22
C LEU A 83 -8.70 4.18 1.03
N SER A 84 -9.39 3.34 1.80
CA SER A 84 -10.01 3.75 3.06
C SER A 84 -8.98 4.23 4.09
N LEU A 85 -7.79 3.61 4.14
CA LEU A 85 -6.73 3.98 5.07
C LEU A 85 -6.11 5.34 4.74
N ILE A 86 -5.97 5.66 3.44
CA ILE A 86 -5.52 6.98 2.98
C ILE A 86 -6.51 8.05 3.45
N ASN A 87 -7.80 7.84 3.17
CA ASN A 87 -8.81 8.82 3.56
C ASN A 87 -8.83 9.00 5.10
N VAL A 88 -8.80 7.91 5.85
CA VAL A 88 -8.77 7.96 7.32
C VAL A 88 -7.50 8.66 7.84
N SER A 89 -6.32 8.50 7.22
CA SER A 89 -5.12 9.24 7.64
C SER A 89 -5.31 10.74 7.50
N PHE A 90 -5.86 11.21 6.38
CA PHE A 90 -6.14 12.64 6.19
C PHE A 90 -7.23 13.16 7.13
N ARG A 91 -8.24 12.33 7.44
CA ARG A 91 -9.25 12.69 8.45
C ARG A 91 -8.63 12.86 9.84
N TRP A 92 -7.64 12.06 10.24
CA TRP A 92 -6.92 12.31 11.50
C TRP A 92 -6.21 13.66 11.55
N VAL A 93 -5.69 14.14 10.42
CA VAL A 93 -5.10 15.48 10.33
C VAL A 93 -6.20 16.55 10.41
N HIS A 94 -7.21 16.46 9.56
CA HIS A 94 -8.19 17.53 9.39
C HIS A 94 -9.23 17.59 10.51
N GLU A 95 -9.74 16.44 10.95
CA GLU A 95 -10.85 16.35 11.91
C GLU A 95 -10.38 16.24 13.36
N VAL A 96 -9.12 15.87 13.60
CA VAL A 96 -8.59 15.72 14.97
C VAL A 96 -7.43 16.66 15.23
N LYS A 97 -6.32 16.54 14.50
CA LYS A 97 -5.11 17.33 14.77
C LYS A 97 -5.38 18.84 14.68
N THR A 98 -5.96 19.30 13.57
CA THR A 98 -6.23 20.72 13.34
C THR A 98 -7.09 21.35 14.45
N PRO A 99 -8.31 20.87 14.75
CA PRO A 99 -9.13 21.48 15.80
C PRO A 99 -8.51 21.35 17.20
N VAL A 100 -7.81 20.25 17.51
CA VAL A 100 -7.17 20.08 18.81
C VAL A 100 -5.96 21.02 18.96
N SER A 101 -5.22 21.29 17.88
CA SER A 101 -4.08 22.22 17.94
C SER A 101 -4.47 23.65 18.29
N ASP A 102 -5.65 24.10 17.87
CA ASP A 102 -6.21 25.41 18.24
C ASP A 102 -6.47 25.52 19.76
N LEU A 103 -6.84 24.41 20.41
CA LEU A 103 -7.08 24.39 21.86
C LEU A 103 -5.82 24.63 22.68
N SER A 104 -4.63 24.46 22.10
CA SER A 104 -3.36 24.65 22.82
C SER A 104 -3.17 26.11 23.25
N PHE A 105 -3.70 27.04 22.46
CA PHE A 105 -3.64 28.46 22.78
C PHE A 105 -4.73 28.85 23.79
N VAL A 106 -5.95 28.36 23.55
CA VAL A 106 -7.14 28.59 24.41
C VAL A 106 -6.95 28.07 25.84
N THR A 107 -6.12 27.04 26.04
CA THR A 107 -5.86 26.47 27.38
C THR A 107 -4.97 27.33 28.25
N THR A 108 -4.21 28.27 27.68
CA THR A 108 -3.32 29.18 28.44
C THR A 108 -3.71 30.64 28.35
N GLU A 109 -4.48 31.03 27.34
CA GLU A 109 -4.96 32.39 27.23
C GLU A 109 -6.27 32.58 28.00
N PRO A 110 -6.32 33.51 28.98
CA PRO A 110 -7.56 33.82 29.66
C PRO A 110 -8.55 34.47 28.69
N ALA A 111 -9.77 33.94 28.64
CA ALA A 111 -10.86 34.46 27.79
C ALA A 111 -11.32 35.89 28.17
N ASP A 112 -10.93 36.38 29.36
CA ASP A 112 -11.23 37.73 29.85
C ASP A 112 -9.94 38.34 30.40
N GLU A 113 -9.59 39.55 29.95
CA GLU A 113 -8.45 40.32 30.47
C GLU A 113 -8.52 40.53 31.99
N ASN A 114 -9.72 40.51 32.59
CA ASN A 114 -9.86 40.60 34.05
C ASN A 114 -9.33 39.37 34.79
N LEU A 115 -9.25 38.21 34.14
CA LEU A 115 -8.59 37.02 34.72
C LEU A 115 -7.07 37.19 34.83
N THR A 116 -6.45 38.09 34.06
CA THR A 116 -5.02 38.41 34.24
C THR A 116 -4.75 39.14 35.56
N LYS A 117 -5.79 39.76 36.15
CA LYS A 117 -5.74 40.42 37.46
C LYS A 117 -6.07 39.46 38.62
N TRP A 118 -6.47 38.22 38.32
CA TRP A 118 -6.74 37.21 39.35
C TRP A 118 -5.42 36.68 39.94
N THR A 119 -5.24 36.85 41.24
CA THR A 119 -4.00 36.52 41.97
C THR A 119 -4.27 35.72 43.24
N GLY A 120 -3.20 35.27 43.91
CA GLY A 120 -3.27 34.45 45.13
C GLY A 120 -3.25 32.94 44.86
N ASP A 121 -3.38 32.15 45.93
CA ASP A 121 -3.19 30.69 45.89
C ASP A 121 -4.14 29.99 44.91
N ALA A 122 -5.38 30.46 44.81
CA ALA A 122 -6.37 29.92 43.87
C ALA A 122 -5.97 30.16 42.40
N ALA A 123 -5.47 31.36 42.08
CA ALA A 123 -4.99 31.70 40.75
C ALA A 123 -3.74 30.87 40.39
N SER A 124 -2.79 30.74 41.33
CA SER A 124 -1.61 29.87 41.15
C SER A 124 -1.99 28.40 40.92
N ALA A 125 -2.95 27.87 41.69
CA ALA A 125 -3.44 26.51 41.54
C ALA A 125 -4.17 26.30 40.20
N TYR A 126 -4.91 27.30 39.71
CA TYR A 126 -5.54 27.26 38.39
C TYR A 126 -4.49 27.26 37.27
N ASN A 127 -3.54 28.21 37.29
CA ASN A 127 -2.49 28.33 36.28
C ASN A 127 -1.63 27.06 36.18
N ALA A 128 -1.30 26.44 37.31
CA ALA A 128 -0.59 25.16 37.33
C ALA A 128 -1.38 24.01 36.67
N LYS A 129 -2.72 24.06 36.67
CA LYS A 129 -3.59 23.08 36.00
C LYS A 129 -3.81 23.42 34.53
N ALA A 130 -3.95 24.69 34.19
CA ALA A 130 -4.01 25.18 32.80
C ALA A 130 -2.79 24.72 31.99
N LEU A 131 -1.58 24.83 32.56
CA LEU A 131 -0.35 24.31 31.95
C LEU A 131 -0.39 22.79 31.71
N LYS A 132 -1.00 22.02 32.62
CA LYS A 132 -1.17 20.57 32.44
C LYS A 132 -2.19 20.25 31.35
N GLN A 133 -3.26 21.03 31.25
CA GLN A 133 -4.25 20.90 30.18
C GLN A 133 -3.65 21.22 28.81
N LYS A 134 -2.86 22.31 28.69
CA LYS A 134 -2.09 22.60 27.48
C LYS A 134 -1.19 21.44 27.09
N ALA A 135 -0.42 20.90 28.04
CA ALA A 135 0.45 19.77 27.76
C ALA A 135 -0.31 18.52 27.30
N ALA A 136 -1.53 18.29 27.79
CA ALA A 136 -2.40 17.21 27.31
C ALA A 136 -2.96 17.46 25.90
N VAL A 137 -3.28 18.73 25.57
CA VAL A 137 -3.66 19.14 24.21
C VAL A 137 -2.50 18.91 23.24
N ASP A 138 -1.32 19.42 23.56
CA ASP A 138 -0.12 19.28 22.73
C ASP A 138 0.22 17.80 22.50
N GLU A 139 0.11 16.98 23.53
CA GLU A 139 0.28 15.53 23.42
C GLU A 139 -0.74 14.90 22.47
N THR A 140 -2.00 15.32 22.52
CA THR A 140 -3.05 14.82 21.62
C THR A 140 -2.80 15.20 20.17
N VAL A 141 -2.25 16.40 19.91
CA VAL A 141 -1.79 16.82 18.57
C VAL A 141 -0.70 15.89 18.06
N LEU A 142 0.31 15.60 18.89
CA LEU A 142 1.41 14.70 18.53
C LEU A 142 0.93 13.27 18.24
N LYS A 143 0.06 12.72 19.08
CA LYS A 143 -0.52 11.38 18.87
C LYS A 143 -1.40 11.31 17.61
N SER A 144 -2.16 12.36 17.32
CA SER A 144 -3.00 12.43 16.11
C SER A 144 -2.16 12.47 14.83
N GLU A 145 -1.07 13.25 14.83
CA GLU A 145 -0.09 13.27 13.73
C GLU A 145 0.55 11.89 13.54
N PHE A 146 0.97 11.23 14.62
CA PHE A 146 1.56 9.90 14.56
C PHE A 146 0.61 8.85 13.97
N ILE A 147 -0.66 8.83 14.40
CA ILE A 147 -1.67 7.91 13.85
C ILE A 147 -1.90 8.17 12.36
N SER A 148 -2.00 9.44 11.95
CA SER A 148 -2.11 9.81 10.54
C SER A 148 -0.93 9.27 9.72
N GLN A 149 0.30 9.55 10.15
CA GLN A 149 1.51 9.10 9.46
C GLN A 149 1.58 7.57 9.38
N TRP A 150 1.17 6.88 10.45
CA TRP A 150 1.13 5.42 10.46
C TRP A 150 0.15 4.84 9.44
N LEU A 151 -1.10 5.34 9.44
CA LEU A 151 -2.12 4.94 8.47
C LEU A 151 -1.68 5.21 7.03
N PHE A 152 -1.09 6.38 6.80
CA PHE A 152 -0.58 6.77 5.49
C PHE A 152 0.59 5.89 5.03
N LYS A 153 1.54 5.54 5.93
CA LYS A 153 2.65 4.63 5.60
C LYS A 153 2.16 3.25 5.18
N ILE A 154 1.15 2.72 5.86
CA ILE A 154 0.52 1.42 5.50
C ILE A 154 -0.13 1.52 4.13
N ALA A 155 -0.93 2.57 3.91
CA ALA A 155 -1.64 2.73 2.66
C ALA A 155 -0.68 2.92 1.47
N LYS A 156 0.36 3.76 1.63
CA LYS A 156 1.43 3.92 0.63
C LYS A 156 2.13 2.59 0.32
N THR A 157 2.42 1.79 1.33
CA THR A 157 3.06 0.47 1.13
C THR A 157 2.21 -0.44 0.24
N ASN A 158 0.89 -0.43 0.43
CA ASN A 158 -0.03 -1.20 -0.41
C ASN A 158 -0.13 -0.65 -1.84
N VAL A 159 -0.10 0.68 -2.01
CA VAL A 159 -0.05 1.31 -3.35
C VAL A 159 1.24 0.93 -4.07
N ASP A 160 2.39 1.04 -3.41
CA ASP A 160 3.68 0.65 -3.97
C ASP A 160 3.69 -0.82 -4.40
N TYR A 161 3.14 -1.72 -3.58
CA TYR A 161 3.00 -3.14 -3.91
C TYR A 161 2.20 -3.35 -5.20
N ALA A 162 1.04 -2.68 -5.32
CA ALA A 162 0.20 -2.76 -6.50
C ALA A 162 0.91 -2.23 -7.75
N VAL A 163 1.64 -1.12 -7.63
CA VAL A 163 2.44 -0.54 -8.73
C VAL A 163 3.57 -1.47 -9.17
N GLU A 164 4.32 -2.05 -8.24
CA GLU A 164 5.38 -3.01 -8.57
C GLU A 164 4.81 -4.29 -9.19
N LEU A 165 3.67 -4.78 -8.69
CA LEU A 165 2.97 -5.92 -9.30
C LEU A 165 2.53 -5.58 -10.74
N ALA A 166 2.01 -4.38 -10.98
CA ALA A 166 1.65 -3.91 -12.32
C ALA A 166 2.84 -3.92 -13.29
N LYS A 167 4.01 -3.44 -12.85
CA LYS A 167 5.25 -3.48 -13.65
C LYS A 167 5.67 -4.91 -13.99
N ILE A 168 5.59 -5.83 -13.03
CA ILE A 168 5.93 -7.25 -13.24
C ILE A 168 5.00 -7.87 -14.29
N VAL A 169 3.68 -7.68 -14.12
CA VAL A 169 2.66 -8.23 -15.02
C VAL A 169 2.77 -7.63 -16.43
N THR A 170 2.92 -6.31 -16.55
CA THR A 170 3.08 -5.66 -17.87
C THR A 170 4.40 -6.05 -18.56
N GLY A 171 5.48 -6.25 -17.80
CA GLY A 171 6.73 -6.79 -18.32
C GLY A 171 6.56 -8.20 -18.89
N LEU A 172 5.81 -9.07 -18.21
CA LEU A 172 5.46 -10.41 -18.70
C LEU A 172 4.69 -10.35 -20.02
N ALA A 173 3.65 -9.52 -20.05
CA ALA A 173 2.81 -9.33 -21.23
C ALA A 173 3.65 -8.91 -22.44
N GLY A 174 4.58 -7.97 -22.25
CA GLY A 174 5.51 -7.54 -23.29
C GLY A 174 6.39 -8.67 -23.82
N ARG A 175 6.98 -9.48 -22.93
CA ARG A 175 7.83 -10.61 -23.33
C ARG A 175 7.04 -11.75 -23.99
N LEU A 176 5.79 -11.99 -23.57
CA LEU A 176 4.89 -12.94 -24.22
C LEU A 176 4.48 -12.48 -25.62
N ALA A 177 4.16 -11.20 -25.78
CA ALA A 177 3.85 -10.63 -27.09
C ALA A 177 5.05 -10.70 -28.05
N GLN A 178 6.26 -10.46 -27.53
CA GLN A 178 7.49 -10.63 -28.30
C GLN A 178 7.65 -12.09 -28.77
N ALA A 179 7.52 -13.05 -27.87
CA ALA A 179 7.63 -14.47 -28.22
C ALA A 179 6.55 -14.93 -29.22
N ALA A 180 5.33 -14.40 -29.11
CA ALA A 180 4.25 -14.67 -30.08
C ALA A 180 4.58 -14.13 -31.48
N THR A 181 5.37 -13.06 -31.56
CA THR A 181 5.87 -12.51 -32.82
C THR A 181 7.00 -13.38 -33.38
N GLU A 182 7.95 -13.79 -32.53
CA GLU A 182 9.10 -14.62 -32.90
C GLU A 182 8.69 -16.04 -33.31
N ALA A 183 7.69 -16.64 -32.65
CA ALA A 183 7.17 -17.97 -32.98
C ALA A 183 6.38 -18.01 -34.32
N GLY A 184 6.29 -16.89 -35.04
CA GLY A 184 5.75 -16.82 -36.40
C GLY A 184 6.54 -17.62 -37.43
N THR A 185 7.79 -18.02 -37.15
CA THR A 185 8.55 -18.94 -38.00
C THR A 185 8.95 -20.20 -37.24
N VAL A 186 9.02 -21.34 -37.94
CA VAL A 186 9.47 -22.64 -37.36
C VAL A 186 10.88 -22.56 -36.80
N ILE A 187 11.75 -21.78 -37.44
CA ILE A 187 13.18 -21.69 -37.12
C ILE A 187 13.37 -20.93 -35.80
N ASP A 188 12.56 -19.90 -35.55
CA ASP A 188 12.66 -19.04 -34.39
C ASP A 188 11.83 -19.56 -33.19
N LEU A 189 10.92 -20.50 -33.43
CA LEU A 189 10.03 -21.09 -32.42
C LEU A 189 10.77 -21.66 -31.19
N PRO A 190 11.90 -22.39 -31.31
CA PRO A 190 12.67 -22.83 -30.15
C PRO A 190 13.27 -21.66 -29.34
N TRP A 191 13.70 -20.59 -30.01
CA TRP A 191 14.24 -19.39 -29.37
C TRP A 191 13.14 -18.64 -28.62
N ALA A 192 11.98 -18.44 -29.25
CA ALA A 192 10.82 -17.82 -28.62
C ALA A 192 10.42 -18.53 -27.32
N ILE A 193 10.38 -19.87 -27.34
CA ILE A 193 10.04 -20.68 -26.15
C ILE A 193 11.10 -20.59 -25.07
N SER A 194 12.38 -20.58 -25.44
CA SER A 194 13.47 -20.39 -24.47
C SER A 194 13.39 -19.02 -23.80
N THR A 195 13.16 -17.96 -24.58
CA THR A 195 12.94 -16.60 -24.08
C THR A 195 11.75 -16.54 -23.12
N LEU A 196 10.65 -17.24 -23.44
CA LEU A 196 9.49 -17.34 -22.53
C LEU A 196 9.81 -18.03 -21.22
N ALA A 197 10.48 -19.18 -21.28
CA ALA A 197 10.83 -19.93 -20.07
C ALA A 197 11.74 -19.12 -19.14
N GLN A 198 12.74 -18.41 -19.70
CA GLN A 198 13.60 -17.50 -18.95
C GLN A 198 12.80 -16.34 -18.35
N SER A 199 11.93 -15.73 -19.14
CA SER A 199 11.10 -14.60 -18.73
C SER A 199 10.17 -14.93 -17.57
N VAL A 200 9.64 -16.14 -17.57
CA VAL A 200 8.85 -16.66 -16.46
C VAL A 200 9.71 -16.87 -15.22
N GLY A 201 10.93 -17.40 -15.35
CA GLY A 201 11.87 -17.52 -14.25
C GLY A 201 12.22 -16.17 -13.61
N ASP A 202 12.54 -15.17 -14.43
CA ASP A 202 12.79 -13.79 -14.01
C ASP A 202 11.58 -13.22 -13.27
N LEU A 203 10.37 -13.49 -13.77
CA LEU A 203 9.15 -12.99 -13.18
C LEU A 203 8.82 -13.64 -11.83
N VAL A 204 8.98 -14.96 -11.72
CA VAL A 204 8.80 -15.65 -10.43
C VAL A 204 9.75 -15.07 -9.40
N THR A 205 11.00 -14.78 -9.80
CA THR A 205 12.02 -14.15 -8.97
C THR A 205 11.60 -12.73 -8.56
N ALA A 206 11.25 -11.88 -9.52
CA ALA A 206 10.79 -10.51 -9.26
C ALA A 206 9.52 -10.48 -8.38
N GLY A 207 8.61 -11.43 -8.57
CA GLY A 207 7.42 -11.58 -7.74
C GLY A 207 7.73 -12.02 -6.31
N LEU A 208 8.72 -12.90 -6.11
CA LEU A 208 9.21 -13.28 -4.78
C LEU A 208 9.93 -12.10 -4.10
N ASP A 209 10.77 -11.37 -4.82
CA ASP A 209 11.46 -10.19 -4.30
C ASP A 209 10.47 -9.09 -3.89
N ASN A 210 9.44 -8.85 -4.71
CA ASN A 210 8.38 -7.91 -4.37
C ASN A 210 7.59 -8.33 -3.11
N LEU A 211 7.31 -9.63 -2.95
CA LEU A 211 6.68 -10.18 -1.73
C LEU A 211 7.59 -10.03 -0.51
N LEU A 212 8.89 -10.31 -0.63
CA LEU A 212 9.86 -10.16 0.45
C LEU A 212 9.97 -8.70 0.90
N ASN A 213 10.06 -7.77 -0.05
CA ASN A 213 10.09 -6.33 0.21
C ASN A 213 8.79 -5.86 0.89
N SER A 214 7.64 -6.35 0.44
CA SER A 214 6.35 -6.04 1.06
C SER A 214 6.23 -6.62 2.47
N GLY A 215 6.73 -7.85 2.68
CA GLY A 215 6.81 -8.48 4.00
C GLY A 215 7.69 -7.70 4.98
N GLN A 216 8.85 -7.20 4.55
CA GLN A 216 9.70 -6.33 5.37
C GLN A 216 8.97 -5.04 5.76
N ARG A 217 8.32 -4.37 4.80
CA ARG A 217 7.55 -3.15 5.06
C ARG A 217 6.35 -3.40 5.97
N PHE A 218 5.71 -4.55 5.87
CA PHE A 218 4.64 -4.97 6.78
C PHE A 218 5.17 -5.20 8.21
N VAL A 219 6.32 -5.84 8.35
CA VAL A 219 6.99 -6.01 9.66
C VAL A 219 7.37 -4.66 10.27
N GLU A 220 7.85 -3.70 9.46
CA GLU A 220 8.07 -2.32 9.94
C GLU A 220 6.75 -1.67 10.39
N ALA A 221 5.67 -1.85 9.64
CA ALA A 221 4.36 -1.32 10.01
C ALA A 221 3.80 -1.97 11.29
N LEU A 222 4.07 -3.26 11.53
CA LEU A 222 3.78 -3.96 12.78
C LEU A 222 4.66 -3.47 13.94
N GLY A 223 5.94 -3.16 13.68
CA GLY A 223 6.79 -2.47 14.65
C GLY A 223 6.14 -1.17 15.14
N ASN A 224 5.53 -0.43 14.22
CA ASN A 224 4.79 0.77 14.57
C ASN A 224 3.49 0.48 15.36
N VAL A 225 2.89 -0.72 15.31
CA VAL A 225 1.73 -1.08 16.17
C VAL A 225 2.15 -1.15 17.63
N ARG A 226 3.33 -1.69 17.92
CA ARG A 226 3.91 -1.62 19.27
C ARG A 226 4.14 -0.16 19.68
N ASP A 227 4.60 0.67 18.76
CA ASP A 227 4.82 2.09 19.03
C ASP A 227 3.48 2.82 19.25
N ILE A 228 2.39 2.47 18.53
CA ILE A 228 1.02 2.90 18.85
C ILE A 228 0.61 2.48 20.24
N ALA A 229 0.80 1.21 20.60
CA ALA A 229 0.46 0.72 21.94
C ALA A 229 1.23 1.48 23.04
N THR A 230 2.48 1.86 22.74
CA THR A 230 3.31 2.68 23.64
C THR A 230 2.78 4.10 23.73
N GLN A 231 2.42 4.71 22.60
CA GLN A 231 1.83 6.04 22.55
C GLN A 231 0.48 6.10 23.27
N VAL A 232 -0.40 5.12 23.07
CA VAL A 232 -1.70 5.02 23.73
C VAL A 232 -1.56 4.71 25.23
N GLY A 233 -0.55 3.92 25.60
CA GLY A 233 -0.24 3.59 26.99
C GLY A 233 0.52 4.67 27.76
N ASP A 234 0.94 5.75 27.11
CA ASP A 234 1.63 6.87 27.77
C ASP A 234 0.62 7.81 28.45
N TYR A 235 0.52 7.66 29.77
CA TYR A 235 -0.32 8.48 30.65
C TYR A 235 0.41 9.68 31.26
N SER A 236 1.62 10.01 30.80
CA SER A 236 2.45 11.09 31.38
C SER A 236 1.78 12.47 31.28
N LYS A 237 1.01 12.71 30.21
CA LYS A 237 0.24 13.96 30.00
C LYS A 237 -1.28 13.77 30.14
N LEU A 238 -1.77 12.53 30.10
CA LEU A 238 -3.17 12.15 30.29
C LEU A 238 -3.28 11.18 31.48
N PRO A 239 -3.22 11.67 32.73
CA PRO A 239 -3.23 10.81 33.89
C PRO A 239 -4.50 9.94 33.93
N ARG A 240 -4.31 8.62 34.06
CA ARG A 240 -5.39 7.59 34.01
C ARG A 240 -6.19 7.58 32.69
N GLY A 241 -5.60 8.10 31.61
CA GLY A 241 -6.27 8.21 30.31
C GLY A 241 -7.35 9.30 30.27
N GLN A 242 -7.33 10.23 31.22
CA GLN A 242 -8.31 11.30 31.34
C GLN A 242 -7.65 12.66 31.20
N TRP A 243 -8.45 13.65 30.81
CA TRP A 243 -8.03 15.05 30.81
C TRP A 243 -7.63 15.49 32.22
N PRO A 244 -6.60 16.34 32.38
CA PRO A 244 -6.31 16.95 33.67
C PRO A 244 -7.47 17.86 34.11
N HIS A 245 -8.11 17.55 35.24
CA HIS A 245 -9.27 18.31 35.74
C HIS A 245 -8.85 19.48 36.62
N ALA A 246 -9.49 20.64 36.40
CA ALA A 246 -9.32 21.83 37.22
C ALA A 246 -10.00 21.71 38.60
N VAL A 247 -11.07 20.91 38.72
CA VAL A 247 -11.86 20.73 39.94
C VAL A 247 -11.99 19.24 40.24
N ARG A 248 -11.74 18.84 41.49
CA ARG A 248 -12.14 17.52 42.00
C ARG A 248 -13.42 17.75 42.80
N GLY A 249 -14.52 17.16 42.33
CA GLY A 249 -15.75 17.06 43.12
C GLY A 249 -15.55 16.11 44.29
#